data_AF-A0A090Y7I4-F1
#
_entry.id   AF-A0A090Y7I4-F1
#
_cell.length_a   1.000
_cell.length_b   1.000
_cell.length_c   1.000
_cell.angle_alpha   90.00
_cell.angle_beta   90.00
_cell.angle_gamma   90.00
#
_symmetry.space_group_name_H-M   'P 1'
#
loop_
_entity.id
_entity.type
_entity.pdbx_description
1 polymer ?
#
loop_
_entity_poly.entity_id
_entity_poly.type
_entity_poly.pdbx_seq_one_letter_code
_entity_poly.pdbx_strand_id
1 'polypeptide(L)'
;MPEYKRELAISAMCLAAARKQPRGVFTITDFRYDDGRRNLRTPLKDLFLEAVDEYNQVVFDNGQKNDSICSDILEVENTNYDLVYFDPPYAPPKDDADYIKRYHFLEGLSVYWQGLEIMENTKSKKIPKRYTPFAYKRAVSDALLKLFTKFKDSIIVLSYSSNSVPSEKELYDILKQVKNDVQVFSVPHTYSFGTHESATRRKVEEYIFVAR
;
A
#
# COMPACT_ATOMS: atom_id res chain seq x y z
N MET A 1 14.56 12.07 -22.94
CA MET A 1 13.12 11.79 -23.01
C MET A 1 12.39 12.97 -22.36
N PRO A 2 11.12 13.26 -22.70
CA PRO A 2 10.31 14.20 -21.91
C PRO A 2 10.37 13.85 -20.43
N GLU A 3 10.30 14.88 -19.58
CA GLU A 3 10.25 14.75 -18.13
C GLU A 3 9.13 13.79 -17.73
N TYR A 4 9.39 12.91 -16.76
CA TYR A 4 8.47 11.88 -16.24
C TYR A 4 8.01 10.79 -17.21
N LYS A 5 8.42 10.80 -18.48
CA LYS A 5 7.97 9.79 -19.47
C LYS A 5 8.31 8.36 -19.05
N ARG A 6 9.47 8.16 -18.42
CA ARG A 6 9.90 6.84 -17.95
C ARG A 6 9.03 6.37 -16.79
N GLU A 7 8.77 7.25 -15.83
CA GLU A 7 8.00 7.01 -14.62
C GLU A 7 6.53 6.70 -14.97
N LEU A 8 5.96 7.44 -15.92
CA LEU A 8 4.64 7.17 -16.49
C LEU A 8 4.59 5.82 -17.19
N ALA A 9 5.58 5.49 -18.01
CA ALA A 9 5.65 4.19 -18.68
C ALA A 9 5.77 3.03 -17.68
N ILE A 10 6.58 3.17 -16.64
CA ILE A 10 6.69 2.15 -15.58
C ILE A 10 5.37 1.99 -14.85
N SER A 11 4.73 3.09 -14.44
CA SER A 11 3.43 3.08 -13.75
C SER A 11 2.34 2.42 -14.60
N ALA A 12 2.25 2.77 -15.88
CA ALA A 12 1.32 2.17 -16.82
C ALA A 12 1.58 0.66 -17.02
N MET A 13 2.84 0.24 -17.08
CA MET A 13 3.19 -1.17 -17.19
C MET A 13 2.81 -1.95 -15.94
N CYS A 14 3.03 -1.39 -14.75
CA CYS A 14 2.59 -2.00 -13.48
C CYS A 14 1.07 -2.18 -13.44
N LEU A 15 0.31 -1.15 -13.81
CA LEU A 15 -1.15 -1.23 -13.85
C LEU A 15 -1.64 -2.25 -14.89
N ALA A 16 -1.05 -2.26 -16.09
CA ALA A 16 -1.37 -3.24 -17.13
C ALA A 16 -1.08 -4.67 -16.68
N ALA A 17 0.07 -4.92 -16.03
CA ALA A 17 0.42 -6.22 -15.47
C ALA A 17 -0.56 -6.66 -14.38
N ALA A 18 -0.93 -5.78 -13.45
CA ALA A 18 -1.92 -6.06 -12.41
C ALA A 18 -3.30 -6.41 -13.01
N ARG A 19 -3.73 -5.69 -14.04
CA ARG A 19 -4.97 -5.96 -14.80
C ARG A 19 -4.91 -7.29 -15.56
N LYS A 20 -3.74 -7.68 -16.05
CA LYS A 20 -3.54 -8.93 -16.80
C LYS A 20 -3.46 -10.18 -15.91
N GLN A 21 -3.38 -10.01 -14.59
CA GLN A 21 -3.24 -11.11 -13.64
C GLN A 21 -4.53 -11.35 -12.84
N PRO A 22 -5.03 -12.60 -12.69
CA PRO A 22 -6.19 -12.90 -11.85
C PRO A 22 -6.03 -12.37 -10.42
N ARG A 23 -7.05 -11.65 -9.93
CA ARG A 23 -6.99 -10.90 -8.66
C ARG A 23 -5.81 -9.91 -8.56
N GLY A 24 -5.06 -9.61 -9.62
CA GLY A 24 -3.89 -8.74 -9.55
C GLY A 24 -2.76 -9.21 -8.63
N VAL A 25 -2.73 -10.49 -8.22
CA VAL A 25 -1.71 -11.05 -7.33
C VAL A 25 -0.79 -12.03 -8.07
N PHE A 26 0.50 -11.99 -7.77
CA PHE A 26 1.54 -12.72 -8.51
C PHE A 26 2.06 -13.96 -7.78
N THR A 27 1.41 -14.34 -6.67
CA THR A 27 1.69 -15.60 -5.95
C THR A 27 1.22 -16.84 -6.69
N ILE A 28 0.36 -16.67 -7.68
CA ILE A 28 -0.34 -17.74 -8.39
C ILE A 28 0.12 -17.73 -9.85
N THR A 29 0.47 -18.92 -10.33
CA THR A 29 1.03 -19.12 -11.68
C THR A 29 0.03 -19.80 -12.63
N ASP A 30 -1.14 -20.18 -12.14
CA ASP A 30 -2.25 -20.73 -12.92
C ASP A 30 -3.42 -19.72 -13.01
N PHE A 31 -4.45 -20.03 -13.80
CA PHE A 31 -5.63 -19.18 -14.01
C PHE A 31 -6.80 -19.51 -13.08
N ARG A 32 -6.54 -20.11 -11.90
CA ARG A 32 -7.59 -20.62 -11.00
C ARG A 32 -8.59 -19.57 -10.52
N TYR A 33 -8.20 -18.29 -10.53
CA TYR A 33 -9.06 -17.16 -10.14
C TYR A 33 -9.44 -16.25 -11.30
N ASP A 34 -9.39 -16.76 -12.52
CA ASP A 34 -9.94 -16.06 -13.68
C ASP A 34 -11.44 -15.82 -13.46
N ASP A 35 -11.81 -14.54 -13.41
CA ASP A 35 -13.17 -14.04 -13.18
C ASP A 35 -13.87 -13.66 -14.50
N GLY A 36 -13.26 -13.97 -15.65
CA GLY A 36 -13.80 -13.67 -16.97
C GLY A 36 -13.70 -12.21 -17.38
N ARG A 37 -13.06 -11.34 -16.59
CA ARG A 37 -12.94 -9.91 -16.93
C ARG A 37 -12.18 -9.70 -18.24
N ARG A 38 -12.59 -8.69 -19.01
CA ARG A 38 -12.00 -8.32 -20.31
C ARG A 38 -10.47 -8.26 -20.26
N ASN A 39 -9.90 -7.68 -19.20
CA ASN A 39 -8.46 -7.47 -19.10
C ASN A 39 -7.65 -8.77 -19.20
N LEU A 40 -8.18 -9.91 -18.74
CA LEU A 40 -7.48 -11.19 -18.85
C LEU A 40 -7.38 -11.68 -20.31
N ARG A 41 -8.29 -11.23 -21.18
CA ARG A 41 -8.33 -11.55 -22.61
C ARG A 41 -7.69 -10.47 -23.48
N THR A 42 -7.58 -9.23 -23.01
CA THR A 42 -6.91 -8.13 -23.72
C THR A 42 -5.38 -8.34 -23.79
N PRO A 43 -4.72 -8.18 -24.95
CA PRO A 43 -3.26 -8.19 -25.03
C PRO A 43 -2.60 -7.20 -24.05
N LEU A 44 -1.46 -7.58 -23.46
CA LEU A 44 -0.77 -6.72 -22.49
C LEU A 44 -0.40 -5.36 -23.08
N LYS A 45 -0.03 -5.33 -24.37
CA LYS A 45 0.25 -4.09 -25.11
C LYS A 45 -0.93 -3.13 -25.09
N ASP A 46 -2.14 -3.64 -25.33
CA ASP A 46 -3.33 -2.79 -25.40
C ASP A 46 -3.71 -2.29 -24.01
N LEU A 47 -3.62 -3.14 -22.98
CA LEU A 47 -3.78 -2.73 -21.58
C LEU A 47 -2.76 -1.66 -21.17
N PHE A 48 -1.53 -1.75 -21.67
CA PHE A 48 -0.49 -0.76 -21.43
C PHE A 48 -0.85 0.58 -22.07
N LEU A 49 -1.31 0.60 -23.32
CA LEU A 49 -1.76 1.83 -23.98
C LEU A 49 -2.97 2.44 -23.28
N GLU A 50 -3.97 1.63 -22.91
CA GLU A 50 -5.11 2.06 -22.09
C GLU A 50 -4.64 2.70 -20.77
N ALA A 51 -3.68 2.07 -20.07
CA ALA A 51 -3.13 2.61 -18.83
C ALA A 51 -2.32 3.90 -19.03
N VAL A 52 -1.58 4.03 -20.13
CA VAL A 52 -0.86 5.27 -20.47
C VAL A 52 -1.86 6.41 -20.67
N ASP A 53 -2.94 6.17 -21.42
CA ASP A 53 -3.98 7.18 -21.64
C ASP A 53 -4.64 7.58 -20.32
N GLU A 54 -4.99 6.61 -19.46
CA GLU A 54 -5.56 6.88 -18.13
C GLU A 54 -4.62 7.72 -17.25
N TYR A 55 -3.33 7.35 -17.16
CA TYR A 55 -2.36 8.10 -16.36
C TYR A 55 -2.18 9.54 -16.86
N ASN A 56 -2.13 9.74 -18.17
CA ASN A 56 -2.02 11.08 -18.76
C ASN A 56 -3.22 11.98 -18.46
N GLN A 57 -4.40 11.42 -18.14
CA GLN A 57 -5.59 12.21 -17.77
C GLN A 57 -5.59 12.61 -16.29
N VAL A 58 -4.87 11.90 -15.42
CA VAL A 58 -4.90 12.12 -13.96
C VAL A 58 -3.62 12.72 -13.40
N VAL A 59 -2.54 12.73 -14.18
CA VAL A 59 -1.30 13.42 -13.83
C VAL A 59 -1.37 14.85 -14.34
N PHE A 60 -1.34 15.81 -13.42
CA PHE A 60 -1.45 17.23 -13.71
C PHE A 60 -0.45 18.04 -12.88
N ASP A 61 -0.11 19.22 -13.37
CA ASP A 61 0.64 20.23 -12.61
C ASP A 61 -0.33 21.06 -11.78
N ASN A 62 -0.12 21.10 -10.46
CA ASN A 62 -0.90 21.90 -9.53
C ASN A 62 -0.29 23.29 -9.25
N GLY A 63 0.82 23.63 -9.91
CA GLY A 63 1.56 24.88 -9.73
C GLY A 63 2.37 24.94 -8.42
N GLN A 64 2.48 23.83 -7.70
CA GLN A 64 3.19 23.73 -6.42
C GLN A 64 4.50 22.95 -6.57
N LYS A 65 5.39 23.11 -5.59
CA LYS A 65 6.57 22.25 -5.46
C LYS A 65 6.15 20.97 -4.75
N ASN A 66 6.26 19.85 -5.46
CA ASN A 66 5.93 18.53 -4.94
C ASN A 66 7.20 17.67 -5.00
N ASP A 67 7.53 17.01 -3.89
CA ASP A 67 8.68 16.10 -3.80
C ASP A 67 8.21 14.69 -3.47
N SER A 68 8.89 13.68 -4.01
CA SER A 68 8.65 12.28 -3.73
C SER A 68 9.94 11.58 -3.34
N ILE A 69 9.93 10.81 -2.25
CA ILE A 69 11.12 10.12 -1.72
C ILE A 69 10.75 8.66 -1.45
N CYS A 70 11.63 7.74 -1.85
CA CYS A 70 11.56 6.34 -1.46
C CYS A 70 12.58 6.08 -0.34
N SER A 71 12.12 6.04 0.91
CA SER A 71 12.95 5.84 2.10
C SER A 71 12.12 5.24 3.24
N ASP A 72 12.77 4.72 4.28
CA ASP A 72 12.08 4.45 5.54
C ASP A 72 11.62 5.79 6.13
N ILE A 73 10.35 5.88 6.50
CA ILE A 73 9.77 7.10 7.07
C ILE A 73 10.50 7.54 8.37
N LEU A 74 11.10 6.59 9.10
CA LEU A 74 11.90 6.87 10.29
C LEU A 74 13.29 7.44 9.96
N GLU A 75 13.75 7.35 8.72
CA GLU A 75 15.02 7.94 8.23
C GLU A 75 14.84 9.31 7.57
N VAL A 76 13.62 9.71 7.19
CA VAL A 76 13.36 11.03 6.60
C VAL A 76 13.73 12.17 7.56
N GLU A 77 14.66 13.04 7.19
CA GLU A 77 15.17 14.10 8.09
C GLU A 77 14.16 15.25 8.30
N ASN A 78 13.46 15.66 7.24
CA ASN A 78 12.49 16.74 7.35
C ASN A 78 11.22 16.25 8.05
N THR A 79 10.85 16.90 9.15
CA THR A 79 9.60 16.67 9.89
C THR A 79 8.73 17.92 9.97
N ASN A 80 9.14 19.02 9.35
CA ASN A 80 8.42 20.29 9.40
C ASN A 80 7.29 20.32 8.37
N TYR A 81 6.20 19.63 8.69
CA TYR A 81 4.97 19.60 7.91
C TYR A 81 3.80 20.10 8.75
N ASP A 82 2.87 20.85 8.15
CA ASP A 82 1.64 21.24 8.85
C ASP A 82 0.74 20.03 9.13
N LEU A 83 0.69 19.08 8.20
CA LEU A 83 -0.11 17.86 8.28
C LEU A 83 0.64 16.68 7.65
N VAL A 84 0.57 15.54 8.32
CA VAL A 84 1.03 14.25 7.80
C VAL A 84 -0.13 13.26 7.76
N TYR A 85 -0.28 12.57 6.62
CA TYR A 85 -1.25 11.50 6.45
C TYR A 85 -0.50 10.16 6.39
N PHE A 86 -0.86 9.24 7.28
CA PHE A 86 -0.30 7.90 7.36
C PHE A 86 -1.31 6.84 6.96
N ASP A 87 -0.87 5.95 6.08
CA ASP A 87 -1.57 4.72 5.68
C ASP A 87 -0.56 3.56 5.72
N PRO A 88 -0.13 3.14 6.92
CA PRO A 88 0.87 2.09 7.08
C PRO A 88 0.27 0.71 6.78
N PRO A 89 1.09 -0.34 6.60
CA PRO A 89 0.58 -1.70 6.49
C PRO A 89 -0.36 -2.09 7.63
N TYR A 90 -1.55 -2.58 7.28
CA TYR A 90 -2.57 -3.02 8.22
C TYR A 90 -2.29 -4.45 8.69
N ALA A 91 -1.50 -4.61 9.76
CA ALA A 91 -1.13 -5.93 10.28
C ALA A 91 -2.38 -6.74 10.68
N PRO A 92 -2.69 -7.86 10.01
CA PRO A 92 -3.87 -8.64 10.36
C PRO A 92 -3.60 -9.44 11.66
N PRO A 93 -4.63 -9.78 12.46
CA PRO A 93 -4.43 -10.47 13.74
C PRO A 93 -3.75 -11.84 13.66
N LYS A 94 -3.75 -12.49 12.48
CA LYS A 94 -3.33 -13.88 12.28
C LYS A 94 -2.31 -14.10 11.14
N ASP A 95 -1.85 -13.05 10.45
CA ASP A 95 -0.89 -13.15 9.32
C ASP A 95 0.01 -11.89 9.29
N ASP A 96 0.88 -11.78 8.30
CA ASP A 96 1.62 -10.56 7.96
C ASP A 96 0.88 -9.71 6.91
N ALA A 97 1.01 -8.38 7.01
CA ALA A 97 0.57 -7.42 6.00
C ALA A 97 1.66 -7.19 4.93
N ASP A 98 2.21 -8.27 4.41
CA ASP A 98 3.35 -8.20 3.50
C ASP A 98 2.88 -8.05 2.04
N TYR A 99 3.02 -6.84 1.50
CA TYR A 99 2.70 -6.54 0.11
C TYR A 99 3.65 -7.25 -0.86
N ILE A 100 4.93 -7.40 -0.54
CA ILE A 100 5.92 -8.08 -1.39
C ILE A 100 5.48 -9.52 -1.63
N LYS A 101 4.99 -10.22 -0.60
CA LYS A 101 4.49 -11.59 -0.72
C LYS A 101 3.51 -11.76 -1.88
N ARG A 102 2.63 -10.78 -2.14
CA ARG A 102 1.56 -10.84 -3.17
C ARG A 102 1.90 -10.10 -4.46
N TYR A 103 2.68 -9.03 -4.36
CA TYR A 103 2.94 -8.08 -5.43
C TYR A 103 4.42 -8.01 -5.83
N HIS A 104 5.23 -9.02 -5.48
CA HIS A 104 6.67 -9.06 -5.79
C HIS A 104 7.00 -8.77 -7.25
N PHE A 105 6.14 -9.18 -8.19
CA PHE A 105 6.34 -8.92 -9.60
C PHE A 105 6.21 -7.43 -9.93
N LEU A 106 5.21 -6.75 -9.35
CA LEU A 106 5.02 -5.31 -9.52
C LEU A 106 6.13 -4.52 -8.83
N GLU A 107 6.55 -4.96 -7.64
CA GLU A 107 7.71 -4.41 -6.94
C GLU A 107 8.99 -4.56 -7.76
N GLY A 108 9.18 -5.70 -8.43
CA GLY A 108 10.29 -5.90 -9.34
C GLY A 108 10.22 -5.01 -10.57
N LEU A 109 9.05 -4.96 -11.20
CA LEU A 109 8.81 -4.18 -12.40
C LEU A 109 8.99 -2.67 -12.16
N SER A 110 8.59 -2.14 -11.00
CA SER A 110 8.65 -0.71 -10.68
C SER A 110 10.08 -0.16 -10.67
N VAL A 111 11.05 -0.99 -10.27
CA VAL A 111 12.49 -0.66 -10.30
C VAL A 111 13.22 -1.32 -11.47
N TYR A 112 12.47 -1.89 -12.43
CA TYR A 112 13.01 -2.63 -13.56
C TYR A 112 14.01 -3.72 -13.14
N TRP A 113 13.72 -4.38 -12.01
CA TRP A 113 14.50 -5.45 -11.38
C TRP A 113 15.91 -5.06 -10.93
N GLN A 114 16.25 -3.77 -10.96
CA GLN A 114 17.56 -3.29 -10.56
C GLN A 114 17.74 -3.42 -9.04
N GLY A 115 18.83 -4.04 -8.61
CA GLY A 115 19.18 -4.19 -7.20
C GLY A 115 18.33 -5.20 -6.42
N LEU A 116 17.54 -6.04 -7.10
CA LEU A 116 16.72 -7.07 -6.47
C LEU A 116 17.29 -8.46 -6.68
N GLU A 117 17.28 -9.27 -5.63
CA GLU A 117 17.56 -10.70 -5.71
C GLU A 117 16.29 -11.45 -6.12
N ILE A 118 16.40 -12.31 -7.14
CA ILE A 118 15.32 -13.22 -7.53
C ILE A 118 15.55 -14.57 -6.86
N MET A 119 14.57 -15.03 -6.09
CA MET A 119 14.55 -16.34 -5.46
C MET A 119 14.25 -17.43 -6.51
N GLU A 120 15.30 -17.84 -7.23
CA GLU A 120 15.23 -18.78 -8.36
C GLU A 120 14.59 -20.14 -8.01
N ASN A 121 14.71 -20.56 -6.76
CA ASN A 121 14.13 -21.79 -6.23
C ASN A 121 12.61 -21.75 -6.03
N THR A 122 11.98 -20.57 -6.14
CA THR A 122 10.53 -20.43 -5.99
C THR A 122 9.79 -20.54 -7.31
N LYS A 123 8.62 -21.19 -7.32
CA LYS A 123 7.81 -21.37 -8.53
C LYS A 123 7.43 -20.04 -9.21
N SER A 124 7.16 -19.00 -8.41
CA SER A 124 6.78 -17.68 -8.91
C SER A 124 7.94 -16.68 -8.98
N LYS A 125 9.19 -17.14 -8.84
CA LYS A 125 10.41 -16.29 -8.93
C LYS A 125 10.29 -15.02 -8.09
N LYS A 126 9.99 -15.22 -6.81
CA LYS A 126 9.74 -14.14 -5.84
C LYS A 126 10.99 -13.33 -5.57
N ILE A 127 10.83 -12.15 -4.99
CA ILE A 127 11.90 -11.40 -4.34
C ILE A 127 11.84 -11.60 -2.83
N PRO A 128 12.97 -11.51 -2.10
CA PRO A 128 12.99 -11.58 -0.64
C PRO A 128 12.05 -10.55 0.00
N LYS A 129 11.41 -10.96 1.10
CA LYS A 129 10.59 -10.06 1.92
C LYS A 129 11.46 -8.97 2.53
N ARG A 130 11.00 -7.72 2.47
CA ARG A 130 11.60 -6.63 3.25
C ARG A 130 10.97 -6.61 4.63
N TYR A 131 11.81 -6.55 5.66
CA TYR A 131 11.33 -6.38 7.01
C TYR A 131 10.71 -4.98 7.16
N THR A 132 9.53 -4.93 7.77
CA THR A 132 8.93 -3.67 8.22
C THR A 132 8.27 -3.92 9.57
N PRO A 133 8.52 -3.10 10.60
CA PRO A 133 7.95 -3.33 11.92
C PRO A 133 6.42 -3.13 11.93
N PHE A 134 5.88 -2.42 10.93
CA PHE A 134 4.45 -2.18 10.77
C PHE A 134 3.66 -3.44 10.37
N ALA A 135 4.30 -4.45 9.77
CA ALA A 135 3.61 -5.65 9.31
C ALA A 135 3.41 -6.72 10.41
N TYR A 136 3.96 -6.53 11.61
CA TYR A 136 3.99 -7.55 12.66
C TYR A 136 3.29 -7.09 13.94
N LYS A 137 2.31 -7.87 14.39
CA LYS A 137 1.53 -7.63 15.63
C LYS A 137 2.38 -7.28 16.86
N ARG A 138 3.56 -7.88 17.01
CA ARG A 138 4.43 -7.68 18.19
C ARG A 138 5.25 -6.39 18.14
N ALA A 139 5.40 -5.76 16.97
CA ALA A 139 6.26 -4.60 16.77
C ALA A 139 5.47 -3.35 16.31
N VAL A 140 4.27 -3.54 15.76
CA VAL A 140 3.48 -2.47 15.13
C VAL A 140 3.14 -1.34 16.10
N SER A 141 2.78 -1.62 17.36
CA SER A 141 2.47 -0.57 18.35
C SER A 141 3.67 0.33 18.61
N ASP A 142 4.85 -0.26 18.83
CA ASP A 142 6.09 0.48 19.07
C ASP A 142 6.52 1.27 17.82
N ALA A 143 6.33 0.69 16.63
CA ALA A 143 6.62 1.36 15.37
C ALA A 143 5.74 2.59 15.15
N LEU A 144 4.44 2.47 15.41
CA LEU A 144 3.49 3.57 15.32
C LEU A 144 3.79 4.65 16.35
N LEU A 145 4.11 4.30 17.60
CA LEU A 145 4.50 5.28 18.61
C LEU A 145 5.75 6.07 18.19
N LYS A 146 6.77 5.39 17.65
CA LYS A 146 7.97 6.05 17.11
C LYS A 146 7.63 6.98 15.95
N LEU A 147 6.78 6.53 15.02
CA LEU A 147 6.30 7.33 13.90
C LEU A 147 5.59 8.59 14.38
N PHE A 148 4.60 8.46 15.26
CA PHE A 148 3.85 9.62 15.76
C PHE A 148 4.74 10.57 16.55
N THR A 149 5.64 10.05 17.39
CA THR A 149 6.60 10.86 18.14
C THR A 149 7.50 11.68 17.21
N LYS A 150 7.92 11.10 16.09
CA LYS A 150 8.75 11.78 15.09
C LYS A 150 8.03 12.97 14.45
N PHE A 151 6.73 12.83 14.19
CA PHE A 151 5.89 13.87 13.57
C PHE A 151 4.95 14.54 14.57
N LYS A 152 5.35 14.61 15.85
CA LYS A 152 4.52 15.15 16.94
C LYS A 152 4.11 16.61 16.76
N ASP A 153 4.91 17.38 16.01
CA ASP A 153 4.67 18.80 15.78
C ASP A 153 3.71 19.06 14.61
N SER A 154 3.41 18.04 13.79
CA SER A 154 2.44 18.07 12.68
C SER A 154 1.04 17.66 13.15
N ILE A 155 -0.02 18.06 12.43
CA ILE A 155 -1.31 17.38 12.54
C ILE A 155 -1.15 15.97 11.98
N ILE A 156 -1.53 14.95 12.74
CA ILE A 156 -1.42 13.55 12.31
C ILE A 156 -2.80 13.07 11.88
N VAL A 157 -2.90 12.61 10.63
CA VAL A 157 -4.05 11.85 10.14
C VAL A 157 -3.61 10.41 9.90
N LEU A 158 -4.32 9.44 10.45
CA LEU A 158 -4.02 8.03 10.29
C LEU A 158 -5.25 7.29 9.78
N SER A 159 -5.10 6.58 8.66
CA SER A 159 -6.07 5.59 8.22
C SER A 159 -5.74 4.22 8.79
N TYR A 160 -6.76 3.50 9.25
CA TYR A 160 -6.63 2.12 9.73
C TYR A 160 -7.92 1.32 9.53
N SER A 161 -7.88 0.01 9.80
CA SER A 161 -9.05 -0.88 9.65
C SER A 161 -9.33 -1.68 10.92
N SER A 162 -10.60 -1.95 11.21
CA SER A 162 -11.03 -2.71 12.39
C SER A 162 -10.63 -4.18 12.39
N ASN A 163 -10.20 -4.72 11.24
CA ASN A 163 -9.70 -6.08 11.12
C ASN A 163 -8.16 -6.16 11.20
N SER A 164 -7.55 -5.20 11.88
CA SER A 164 -6.10 -5.05 12.02
C SER A 164 -5.70 -4.91 13.48
N VAL A 165 -4.42 -5.11 13.78
CA VAL A 165 -3.81 -4.82 15.08
C VAL A 165 -2.76 -3.73 14.91
N PRO A 166 -2.69 -2.71 15.78
CA PRO A 166 -3.45 -2.54 17.01
C PRO A 166 -4.92 -2.20 16.77
N SER A 167 -5.78 -2.46 17.75
CA SER A 167 -7.20 -2.10 17.73
C SER A 167 -7.41 -0.59 17.75
N GLU A 168 -8.63 -0.15 17.44
CA GLU A 168 -9.01 1.27 17.48
C GLU A 168 -8.64 1.95 18.81
N LYS A 169 -8.96 1.29 19.93
CA LYS A 169 -8.64 1.80 21.27
C LYS A 169 -7.14 1.88 21.50
N GLU A 170 -6.39 0.85 21.12
CA GLU A 170 -4.93 0.85 21.27
C GLU A 170 -4.29 1.97 20.44
N LEU A 171 -4.77 2.20 19.20
CA LEU A 171 -4.30 3.31 18.36
C LEU A 171 -4.64 4.67 18.96
N TYR A 172 -5.86 4.83 19.49
CA TYR A 172 -6.26 6.03 20.20
C TYR A 172 -5.32 6.31 21.38
N ASP A 173 -5.05 5.29 22.21
CA ASP A 173 -4.17 5.40 23.38
C ASP A 173 -2.72 5.70 22.98
N ILE A 174 -2.22 5.14 21.87
CA ILE A 174 -0.88 5.45 21.33
C ILE A 174 -0.81 6.90 20.82
N LEU A 175 -1.82 7.36 20.08
CA LEU A 175 -1.88 8.75 19.60
C LEU A 175 -1.98 9.74 20.76
N LYS A 176 -2.77 9.44 21.80
CA LYS A 176 -2.91 10.28 23.00
C LYS A 176 -1.65 10.42 23.84
N GLN A 177 -0.66 9.55 23.66
CA GLN A 177 0.66 9.73 24.28
C GLN A 177 1.45 10.87 23.64
N VAL A 178 1.11 11.24 22.39
CA VAL A 178 1.84 12.25 21.61
C VAL A 178 1.00 13.51 21.38
N LYS A 179 -0.33 13.36 21.28
CA LYS A 179 -1.28 14.42 20.93
C LYS A 179 -2.35 14.61 21.99
N ASN A 180 -2.75 15.86 22.20
CA ASN A 180 -3.72 16.20 23.24
C ASN A 180 -5.16 16.06 22.75
N ASP A 181 -5.43 16.34 21.48
CA ASP A 181 -6.74 16.16 20.84
C ASP A 181 -6.65 15.01 19.83
N VAL A 182 -7.49 13.98 20.00
CA VAL A 182 -7.58 12.84 19.08
C VAL A 182 -9.05 12.57 18.81
N GLN A 183 -9.42 12.62 17.54
CA GLN A 183 -10.75 12.34 17.02
C GLN A 183 -10.69 11.09 16.16
N VAL A 184 -11.73 10.25 16.23
CA VAL A 184 -11.85 9.02 15.44
C VAL A 184 -13.14 9.07 14.66
N PHE A 185 -13.04 8.86 13.35
CA PHE A 185 -14.17 8.70 12.45
C PHE A 185 -14.20 7.26 11.94
N SER A 186 -15.38 6.65 11.86
CA SER A 186 -15.56 5.29 11.34
C SER A 186 -16.44 5.29 10.10
N VAL A 187 -16.05 4.50 9.10
CA VAL A 187 -16.79 4.31 7.85
C VAL A 187 -16.99 2.82 7.63
N PRO A 188 -18.24 2.33 7.56
CA PRO A 188 -18.50 0.94 7.24
C PRO A 188 -18.00 0.60 5.84
N HIS A 189 -17.21 -0.47 5.72
CA HIS A 189 -16.64 -0.93 4.47
C HIS A 189 -16.84 -2.42 4.28
N THR A 190 -17.03 -2.86 3.02
CA THR A 190 -17.10 -4.28 2.67
C THR A 190 -16.07 -4.59 1.60
N TYR A 191 -15.02 -5.31 1.99
CA TYR A 191 -14.03 -5.82 1.06
C TYR A 191 -14.64 -6.85 0.11
N SER A 192 -14.56 -6.55 -1.19
CA SER A 192 -14.97 -7.44 -2.27
C SER A 192 -13.82 -8.29 -2.81
N PHE A 193 -12.58 -7.86 -2.56
CA PHE A 193 -11.38 -8.42 -3.15
C PHE A 193 -10.84 -9.64 -2.39
N GLY A 194 -10.52 -10.72 -3.12
CA GLY A 194 -9.77 -11.87 -2.59
C GLY A 194 -10.52 -12.74 -1.57
N THR A 195 -11.82 -12.51 -1.39
CA THR A 195 -12.63 -13.15 -0.36
C THR A 195 -13.50 -14.27 -0.96
N HIS A 196 -13.49 -15.46 -0.36
CA HIS A 196 -14.38 -16.60 -0.71
C HIS A 196 -15.78 -16.36 -0.15
N GLU A 197 -16.86 -16.79 -0.83
CA GLU A 197 -18.27 -16.47 -0.48
C GLU A 197 -18.61 -16.61 1.01
N SER A 198 -17.98 -17.57 1.70
CA SER A 198 -18.12 -17.82 3.14
C SER A 198 -17.26 -16.94 4.07
N ALA A 199 -16.47 -16.01 3.52
CA ALA A 199 -15.57 -15.17 4.29
C ALA A 199 -16.36 -14.11 5.07
N THR A 200 -16.46 -14.31 6.38
CA THR A 200 -17.16 -13.43 7.32
C THR A 200 -16.41 -12.13 7.61
N ARG A 201 -15.10 -12.08 7.36
CA ARG A 201 -14.21 -10.92 7.63
C ARG A 201 -14.17 -9.86 6.52
N ARG A 202 -15.21 -9.78 5.70
CA ARG A 202 -15.30 -8.80 4.61
C ARG A 202 -15.81 -7.45 5.08
N LYS A 203 -16.71 -7.47 6.08
CA LYS A 203 -17.29 -6.26 6.65
C LYS A 203 -16.38 -5.76 7.76
N VAL A 204 -15.91 -4.54 7.62
CA VAL A 204 -15.01 -3.86 8.56
C VAL A 204 -15.50 -2.44 8.76
N GLU A 205 -14.93 -1.79 9.76
CA GLU A 205 -14.99 -0.34 9.92
C GLU A 205 -13.62 0.19 9.53
N GLU A 206 -13.55 1.06 8.53
CA GLU A 206 -12.34 1.83 8.24
C GLU A 206 -12.34 3.05 9.15
N TYR A 207 -11.21 3.30 9.78
CA TYR A 207 -11.01 4.37 10.73
C TYR A 207 -10.17 5.48 10.12
N ILE A 208 -10.53 6.72 10.42
CA ILE A 208 -9.70 7.90 10.20
C ILE A 208 -9.50 8.56 11.56
N PHE A 209 -8.26 8.54 12.04
CA PHE A 209 -7.86 9.27 13.24
C PHE A 209 -7.34 10.65 12.82
N VAL A 210 -7.77 11.69 13.52
CA VAL A 210 -7.25 13.05 13.37
C VAL A 210 -6.73 13.51 14.72
N ALA A 211 -5.43 13.72 14.82
CA ALA A 211 -4.73 14.04 16.07
C ALA A 211 -3.97 15.36 15.96
N ARG A 212 -4.27 16.29 16.87
CA ARG A 212 -3.75 17.68 16.90
C ARG A 212 -2.89 17.91 18.13
#